data_AF-A0A9N8P1R6-F1
#
_entry.id   AF-A0A9N8P1R6-F1
#
_cell.length_a   1.000
_cell.length_b   1.000
_cell.length_c   1.000
_cell.angle_alpha   90.00
_cell.angle_beta   90.00
_cell.angle_gamma   90.00
#
_symmetry.space_group_name_H-M   'P 1'
#
loop_
_entity.id
_entity.type
_entity.pdbx_description
1 polymer ?
#
loop_
_entity_poly.entity_id
_entity_poly.type
_entity_poly.pdbx_seq_one_letter_code
_entity_poly.pdbx_strand_id
1 'polypeptide(L)'
;MEPNSHTKLFLEVSALLTGFSKTELKATGMLETYYNTIQKNTDKQDIDYFFLDVHVLLNDKSKKNIEAALASQFMAASAYNGLAKNIIILWYTGNWGNDVVSSASYIQGLMWNAAHTHPPGAKQPGYGSWAERPLTVKNS
;
A
#
# COMPACT_ATOMS: atom_id res chain seq x y z
N MET A 1 -10.54 0.17 18.46
CA MET A 1 -10.05 1.57 18.56
C MET A 1 -10.36 2.26 17.24
N GLU A 2 -11.06 3.38 17.27
CA GLU A 2 -11.24 4.21 16.07
C GLU A 2 -9.86 4.75 15.65
N PRO A 3 -9.47 4.64 14.36
CA PRO A 3 -8.17 5.14 13.93
C PRO A 3 -8.10 6.66 14.13
N ASN A 4 -6.94 7.15 14.57
CA ASN A 4 -6.66 8.57 14.64
C ASN A 4 -6.87 9.22 13.25
N SER A 5 -7.09 10.55 13.20
CA SER A 5 -7.38 11.26 11.94
C SER A 5 -6.33 10.97 10.84
N HIS A 6 -5.06 10.87 11.21
CA HIS A 6 -3.96 10.61 10.29
C HIS A 6 -3.94 9.17 9.76
N THR A 7 -4.29 8.16 10.56
CA THR A 7 -4.40 6.76 10.15
C THR A 7 -5.58 6.56 9.19
N LYS A 8 -6.68 7.31 9.37
CA LYS A 8 -7.81 7.31 8.42
C LYS A 8 -7.38 7.84 7.06
N LEU A 9 -6.66 8.96 7.05
CA LEU A 9 -6.12 9.55 5.82
C LEU A 9 -5.06 8.65 5.17
N PHE A 10 -4.15 8.09 5.96
CA PHE A 10 -3.15 7.14 5.46
C PHE A 10 -3.80 5.93 4.78
N LEU A 11 -4.87 5.39 5.37
CA LEU A 11 -5.62 4.28 4.77
C LEU A 11 -6.25 4.66 3.43
N GLU A 12 -6.83 5.86 3.34
CA GLU A 12 -7.45 6.36 2.12
C GLU A 12 -6.43 6.55 1.00
N VAL A 13 -5.30 7.20 1.30
CA VAL A 13 -4.20 7.38 0.36
C VAL A 13 -3.60 6.04 -0.05
N SER A 14 -3.42 5.11 0.90
CA SER A 14 -2.89 3.77 0.61
C SER A 14 -3.80 2.98 -0.33
N ALA A 15 -5.12 3.06 -0.13
CA ALA A 15 -6.08 2.40 -1.02
C ALA A 15 -5.96 2.92 -2.46
N LEU A 16 -5.85 4.25 -2.62
CA LEU A 16 -5.66 4.87 -3.92
C LEU A 16 -4.32 4.46 -4.57
N LEU A 17 -3.21 4.52 -3.82
CA LEU A 17 -1.88 4.22 -4.34
C LEU A 17 -1.69 2.75 -4.72
N THR A 18 -2.35 1.83 -4.01
CA THR A 18 -2.13 0.39 -4.18
C THR A 18 -3.15 -0.27 -5.10
N GLY A 19 -4.33 0.34 -5.27
CA GLY A 19 -5.47 -0.26 -5.96
C GLY A 19 -6.28 -1.24 -5.09
N PHE A 20 -5.86 -1.50 -3.86
CA PHE A 20 -6.58 -2.37 -2.92
C PHE A 20 -7.62 -1.58 -2.12
N SER A 21 -8.72 -2.23 -1.73
CA SER A 21 -9.76 -1.57 -0.94
C SER A 21 -9.30 -1.28 0.49
N LYS A 22 -9.92 -0.27 1.11
CA LYS A 22 -9.69 0.07 2.53
C LYS A 22 -9.94 -1.12 3.46
N THR A 23 -10.88 -2.00 3.13
CA THR A 23 -11.19 -3.20 3.91
C THR A 23 -10.06 -4.22 3.81
N GLU A 24 -9.55 -4.48 2.60
CA GLU A 24 -8.42 -5.38 2.39
C GLU A 24 -7.17 -4.89 3.12
N LEU A 25 -6.86 -3.60 3.01
CA LEU A 25 -5.72 -3.00 3.71
C LEU A 25 -5.86 -3.09 5.23
N LYS A 26 -7.05 -2.85 5.79
CA LYS A 26 -7.30 -3.05 7.23
C LYS A 26 -7.16 -4.51 7.64
N ALA A 27 -7.63 -5.44 6.82
CA ALA A 27 -7.60 -6.88 7.12
C ALA A 27 -6.17 -7.43 7.23
N THR A 28 -5.18 -6.76 6.63
CA THR A 28 -3.76 -7.10 6.82
C THR A 28 -3.29 -6.95 8.28
N GLY A 29 -3.93 -6.08 9.06
CA GLY A 29 -3.47 -5.66 10.38
C GLY A 29 -2.21 -4.79 10.37
N MET A 30 -1.66 -4.41 9.20
CA MET A 30 -0.37 -3.71 9.07
C MET A 30 -0.49 -2.18 9.07
N LEU A 31 -1.71 -1.63 9.07
CA LEU A 31 -1.95 -0.20 8.88
C LEU A 31 -1.18 0.68 9.87
N GLU A 32 -1.25 0.39 11.17
CA GLU A 32 -0.55 1.18 12.19
C GLU A 32 0.97 0.97 12.11
N THR A 33 1.42 -0.27 11.93
CA THR A 33 2.85 -0.62 11.78
C THR A 33 3.48 0.13 10.60
N TYR A 34 2.81 0.17 9.45
CA TYR A 34 3.31 0.87 8.27
C TYR A 34 3.28 2.38 8.43
N TYR A 35 2.23 2.93 9.06
CA TYR A 35 2.20 4.36 9.37
C TYR A 35 3.35 4.77 10.31
N ASN A 36 3.58 4.00 11.37
CA ASN A 36 4.69 4.23 12.30
C ASN A 36 6.06 4.09 11.60
N THR A 37 6.19 3.16 10.65
CA THR A 37 7.40 2.98 9.85
C THR A 37 7.69 4.23 9.01
N ILE A 38 6.68 4.81 8.38
CA ILE A 38 6.82 6.05 7.61
C ILE A 38 7.26 7.19 8.53
N GLN A 39 6.58 7.36 9.67
CA GLN A 39 6.89 8.40 10.66
C GLN A 39 8.32 8.32 11.21
N LYS A 40 8.85 7.10 11.35
CA LYS A 40 10.21 6.87 11.85
C LYS A 40 11.29 7.20 10.82
N ASN A 41 11.01 7.02 9.53
CA ASN A 41 12.02 7.03 8.47
C ASN A 41 11.91 8.19 7.48
N THR A 42 10.89 9.05 7.62
CA THR A 42 10.66 10.19 6.74
C THR A 42 10.49 11.44 7.58
N ASP A 43 10.98 12.57 7.08
CA ASP A 43 10.85 13.85 7.77
C ASP A 43 9.37 14.20 7.99
N LYS A 44 9.05 14.64 9.20
CA LYS A 44 7.67 14.98 9.60
C LYS A 44 7.04 16.00 8.65
N GLN A 45 7.82 16.98 8.19
CA GLN A 45 7.38 18.01 7.27
C GLN A 45 6.91 17.42 5.93
N ASP A 46 7.66 16.46 5.37
CA ASP A 46 7.29 15.80 4.12
C ASP A 46 6.03 14.96 4.29
N ILE A 47 5.90 14.27 5.41
CA ILE A 47 4.71 13.47 5.75
C ILE A 47 3.48 14.37 5.82
N ASP A 48 3.56 15.46 6.59
CA ASP A 48 2.43 16.35 6.84
C ASP A 48 1.97 17.04 5.54
N TYR A 49 2.90 17.57 4.75
CA TYR A 49 2.56 18.20 3.46
C TYR A 49 2.06 17.20 2.43
N PHE A 50 2.65 16.00 2.34
CA PHE A 50 2.18 14.96 1.43
C PHE A 50 0.72 14.60 1.72
N PHE A 51 0.38 14.32 2.97
CA PHE A 51 -0.99 13.96 3.33
C PHE A 51 -1.97 15.12 3.17
N LEU A 52 -1.55 16.35 3.46
CA LEU A 52 -2.38 17.53 3.22
C LEU A 52 -2.71 17.70 1.74
N ASP A 53 -1.69 17.65 0.86
CA ASP A 53 -1.87 17.85 -0.57
C ASP A 53 -2.69 16.74 -1.22
N VAL A 54 -2.47 15.48 -0.81
CA VAL A 54 -3.31 14.37 -1.29
C VAL A 54 -4.75 14.53 -0.80
N HIS A 55 -4.97 14.96 0.44
CA HIS A 55 -6.32 15.23 0.95
C HIS A 55 -7.03 16.33 0.13
N VAL A 56 -6.31 17.40 -0.22
CA VAL A 56 -6.84 18.46 -1.09
C VAL A 56 -7.20 17.89 -2.46
N LEU A 57 -6.31 17.09 -3.06
CA LEU A 57 -6.57 16.46 -4.36
C LEU A 57 -7.81 15.56 -4.33
N LEU A 58 -7.99 14.75 -3.28
CA LEU A 58 -9.12 13.83 -3.14
C LEU A 58 -10.47 14.56 -2.99
N ASN A 59 -10.48 15.75 -2.42
CA ASN A 59 -11.69 16.55 -2.24
C ASN A 59 -11.97 17.53 -3.40
N ASP A 60 -11.07 17.63 -4.37
CA ASP A 60 -11.25 18.48 -5.54
C ASP A 60 -12.24 17.85 -6.54
N LYS A 61 -13.52 18.25 -6.41
CA LYS A 61 -14.62 17.82 -7.29
C LYS A 61 -14.43 18.19 -8.77
N SER A 62 -13.48 19.07 -9.10
CA SER A 62 -13.19 19.43 -10.49
C SER A 62 -12.37 18.36 -11.23
N LYS A 63 -11.63 17.52 -10.48
CA LYS A 63 -10.77 16.48 -11.06
C LYS A 63 -11.59 15.27 -11.47
N LYS A 64 -11.77 15.09 -12.78
CA LYS A 64 -12.46 13.92 -13.34
C LYS A 64 -11.64 12.63 -13.29
N ASN A 65 -10.31 12.74 -13.25
CA ASN A 65 -9.39 11.59 -13.17
C ASN A 65 -8.37 11.83 -12.05
N ILE A 66 -8.67 11.29 -10.87
CA ILE A 66 -7.84 11.43 -9.67
C ILE A 66 -6.53 10.65 -9.83
N GLU A 67 -6.55 9.49 -10.48
CA GLU A 67 -5.38 8.62 -10.67
C GLU A 67 -4.29 9.30 -11.51
N ALA A 68 -4.68 9.90 -12.64
CA ALA A 68 -3.76 10.65 -13.50
C ALA A 68 -3.20 11.90 -12.78
N ALA A 69 -4.03 12.57 -11.98
CA ALA A 69 -3.61 13.71 -11.18
C ALA A 69 -2.63 13.31 -10.07
N LEU A 70 -2.86 12.18 -9.41
CA LEU A 70 -1.96 11.62 -8.41
C LEU A 70 -0.61 11.23 -9.03
N ALA A 71 -0.65 10.52 -10.16
CA ALA A 71 0.54 10.08 -10.86
C ALA A 71 1.45 11.25 -11.27
N SER A 72 0.85 12.32 -11.82
CA SER A 72 1.61 13.49 -12.27
C SER A 72 2.18 14.34 -11.12
N GLN A 73 1.52 14.40 -9.96
CA GLN A 73 1.92 15.28 -8.86
C GLN A 73 2.79 14.59 -7.79
N PHE A 74 2.58 13.30 -7.54
CA PHE A 74 3.15 12.63 -6.36
C PHE A 74 4.11 11.48 -6.67
N MET A 75 4.16 10.97 -7.91
CA MET A 75 5.02 9.82 -8.25
C MET A 75 6.45 10.19 -8.63
N ALA A 76 6.74 11.46 -8.87
CA ALA A 76 8.10 11.92 -9.14
C ALA A 76 8.99 11.72 -7.90
N ALA A 77 10.24 11.28 -8.09
CA ALA A 77 11.18 11.08 -6.97
C ALA A 77 11.49 12.37 -6.20
N SER A 78 11.40 13.53 -6.86
CA SER A 78 11.55 14.85 -6.24
C SER A 78 10.35 15.27 -5.40
N ALA A 79 9.18 14.65 -5.58
CA ALA A 79 8.00 14.95 -4.78
C ALA A 79 8.09 14.21 -3.44
N TYR A 80 8.13 14.96 -2.34
CA TYR A 80 8.12 14.40 -0.97
C TYR A 80 9.16 13.30 -0.75
N ASN A 81 10.35 13.46 -1.34
CA ASN A 81 11.43 12.48 -1.28
C ASN A 81 11.01 11.05 -1.72
N GLY A 82 10.08 10.95 -2.67
CA GLY A 82 9.59 9.68 -3.20
C GLY A 82 8.63 8.94 -2.27
N LEU A 83 7.99 9.62 -1.30
CA LEU A 83 7.13 9.02 -0.30
C LEU A 83 6.00 8.16 -0.89
N ALA A 84 5.34 8.59 -1.96
CA ALA A 84 4.29 7.80 -2.62
C ALA A 84 4.80 6.42 -3.09
N LYS A 85 5.96 6.42 -3.76
CA LYS A 85 6.62 5.19 -4.22
C LYS A 85 7.02 4.31 -3.04
N ASN A 86 7.57 4.90 -1.98
CA ASN A 86 7.98 4.14 -0.79
C ASN A 86 6.78 3.52 -0.08
N ILE A 87 5.65 4.22 0.00
CA ILE A 87 4.38 3.66 0.52
C ILE A 87 3.91 2.47 -0.33
N ILE A 88 3.95 2.57 -1.65
CA ILE A 88 3.59 1.47 -2.56
C ILE A 88 4.50 0.26 -2.31
N ILE A 89 5.82 0.47 -2.30
CA ILE A 89 6.80 -0.60 -2.05
C ILE A 89 6.56 -1.23 -0.68
N LEU A 90 6.34 -0.43 0.35
CA LEU A 90 6.05 -0.90 1.71
C LEU A 90 4.83 -1.81 1.76
N TRP A 91 3.72 -1.40 1.13
CA TRP A 91 2.51 -2.22 1.10
C TRP A 91 2.69 -3.52 0.33
N TYR A 92 3.33 -3.46 -0.85
CA TYR A 92 3.48 -4.64 -1.69
C TYR A 92 4.48 -5.65 -1.14
N THR A 93 5.57 -5.17 -0.53
CA THR A 93 6.71 -6.00 -0.13
C THR A 93 6.83 -6.25 1.37
N GLY A 94 6.25 -5.37 2.20
CA GLY A 94 6.49 -5.36 3.65
C GLY A 94 7.86 -4.82 4.04
N ASN A 95 8.58 -4.18 3.10
CA ASN A 95 9.91 -3.65 3.32
C ASN A 95 9.92 -2.12 3.26
N TRP A 96 10.79 -1.50 4.06
CA TRP A 96 11.16 -0.11 3.92
C TRP A 96 12.58 -0.03 3.36
N GLY A 97 12.73 0.34 2.09
CA GLY A 97 13.99 0.20 1.39
C GLY A 97 14.42 -1.27 1.35
N ASN A 98 15.57 -1.58 1.95
CA ASN A 98 16.10 -2.95 2.03
C ASN A 98 15.73 -3.67 3.35
N ASP A 99 15.10 -2.97 4.29
CA ASP A 99 14.83 -3.51 5.62
C ASP A 99 13.42 -4.11 5.68
N VAL A 100 13.32 -5.35 6.15
CA VAL A 100 12.03 -6.00 6.42
C VAL A 100 11.42 -5.39 7.68
N VAL A 101 10.20 -4.86 7.59
CA VAL A 101 9.56 -4.17 8.72
C VAL A 101 9.21 -5.15 9.84
N SER A 102 8.66 -6.31 9.49
CA SER A 102 8.40 -7.41 10.42
C SER A 102 8.13 -8.72 9.68
N SER A 103 8.16 -9.85 10.39
CA SER A 103 7.72 -11.14 9.84
C SER A 103 6.27 -11.10 9.37
N ALA A 104 5.38 -10.41 10.10
CA ALA A 104 3.99 -10.22 9.70
C ALA A 104 3.86 -9.42 8.39
N SER A 105 4.72 -8.42 8.19
CA SER A 105 4.75 -7.59 6.98
C SER A 105 5.07 -8.40 5.73
N TYR A 106 6.00 -9.36 5.82
CA TYR A 106 6.27 -10.32 4.75
C TYR A 106 5.02 -11.17 4.41
N ILE A 107 4.34 -11.70 5.44
CA ILE A 107 3.16 -12.57 5.28
C ILE A 107 1.98 -11.81 4.66
N GLN A 108 1.86 -10.51 4.96
CA GLN A 108 0.75 -9.67 4.56
C GLN A 108 1.06 -8.76 3.36
N GLY A 109 2.22 -8.94 2.71
CA GLY A 109 2.60 -8.17 1.53
C GLY A 109 1.57 -8.31 0.40
N LEU A 110 1.14 -7.18 -0.16
CA LEU A 110 0.08 -7.17 -1.18
C LEU A 110 0.50 -7.86 -2.48
N MET A 111 1.80 -8.02 -2.74
CA MET A 111 2.28 -8.74 -3.93
C MET A 111 1.72 -10.15 -4.02
N TRP A 112 1.49 -10.82 -2.89
CA TRP A 112 0.99 -12.19 -2.87
C TRP A 112 -0.43 -12.23 -3.41
N ASN A 113 -1.29 -11.34 -2.93
CA ASN A 113 -2.67 -11.25 -3.40
C ASN A 113 -2.72 -10.79 -4.86
N ALA A 114 -1.91 -9.80 -5.24
CA ALA A 114 -1.86 -9.27 -6.60
C ALA A 114 -1.41 -10.32 -7.63
N ALA A 115 -0.49 -11.20 -7.25
CA ALA A 115 -0.03 -12.31 -8.08
C ALA A 115 -0.87 -13.60 -7.91
N HIS A 116 -1.99 -13.53 -7.20
CA HIS A 116 -2.86 -14.68 -6.89
C HIS A 116 -2.08 -15.88 -6.31
N THR A 117 -1.15 -15.59 -5.41
CA THR A 117 -0.29 -16.54 -4.73
C THR A 117 -0.29 -16.27 -3.22
N HIS A 118 0.59 -16.94 -2.51
CA HIS A 118 0.74 -16.91 -1.07
C HIS A 118 2.22 -16.67 -0.67
N PRO A 119 2.48 -16.15 0.54
CA PRO A 119 3.83 -16.04 1.07
C PRO A 119 4.46 -17.43 1.28
N PRO A 120 5.58 -17.74 0.59
CA PRO A 120 6.34 -18.96 0.83
C PRO A 120 6.69 -19.16 2.30
N GLY A 121 6.56 -20.39 2.79
CA GLY A 121 6.91 -20.74 4.17
C GLY A 121 5.95 -20.24 5.26
N ALA A 122 4.92 -19.45 4.93
CA ALA A 122 3.98 -18.90 5.92
C ALA A 122 2.50 -19.23 5.69
N LYS A 123 2.06 -19.35 4.43
CA LYS A 123 0.69 -19.77 4.09
C LYS A 123 0.75 -20.78 2.96
N GLN A 124 0.88 -22.06 3.27
CA GLN A 124 0.99 -23.09 2.22
C GLN A 124 -0.36 -23.34 1.53
N PRO A 125 -0.36 -23.70 0.24
CA PRO A 125 -1.58 -23.88 -0.57
C PRO A 125 -2.18 -25.29 -0.39
N GLY A 126 -1.53 -26.14 0.43
CA GLY A 126 -1.75 -27.57 0.52
C GLY A 126 -0.72 -28.37 -0.28
N TYR A 127 -0.44 -29.61 0.15
CA TYR A 127 0.43 -30.53 -0.58
C TYR A 127 -0.18 -30.88 -1.94
N GLY A 128 0.64 -30.94 -2.99
CA GLY A 128 0.22 -31.36 -4.33
C GLY A 128 -0.49 -30.28 -5.18
N SER A 129 -0.75 -29.08 -4.64
CA SER A 129 -1.39 -27.99 -5.41
C SER A 129 -0.58 -27.56 -6.63
N TRP A 130 0.74 -27.79 -6.62
CA TRP A 130 1.67 -27.51 -7.72
C TRP A 130 1.48 -28.42 -8.94
N ALA A 131 0.74 -29.53 -8.79
CA ALA A 131 0.45 -30.44 -9.89
C ALA A 131 -0.65 -29.89 -10.82
N GLU A 132 -1.50 -28.99 -10.31
CA GLU A 132 -2.60 -28.40 -11.06
C GLU A 132 -2.12 -27.18 -11.86
N ARG A 133 -2.60 -27.05 -13.11
CA ARG A 133 -2.32 -25.86 -13.91
C ARG A 133 -3.04 -24.65 -13.31
N PRO A 134 -2.41 -23.45 -13.32
CA PRO A 134 -3.11 -22.22 -12.95
C PRO A 134 -4.39 -22.06 -13.78
N LEU A 135 -5.49 -21.66 -13.12
CA LEU A 135 -6.74 -21.37 -13.81
C LEU A 135 -6.51 -20.21 -14.77
N THR A 136 -6.70 -20.43 -16.07
CA THR A 136 -6.74 -19.33 -17.04
C THR A 136 -8.04 -18.57 -16.86
N VAL A 137 -7.96 -17.24 -16.69
CA VAL A 137 -9.15 -16.38 -16.77
C VAL A 137 -9.70 -16.51 -18.18
N LYS A 138 -10.85 -17.17 -18.34
CA LYS A 138 -11.61 -17.08 -19.59
C LYS A 138 -12.17 -15.66 -19.67
N ASN A 139 -11.68 -14.87 -20.62
CA ASN A 139 -12.34 -13.63 -21.00
C ASN A 139 -13.77 -13.98 -21.45
N SER A 140 -14.76 -13.56 -20.66
CA SER A 140 -16.16 -13.53 -21.06
C SER A 140 -16.47 -12.16 -21.66
#